data_AF-A0A7V8YYN8-F1
#
_entry.id   AF-A0A7V8YYN8-F1
#
_cell.length_a   1.000
_cell.length_b   1.000
_cell.length_c   1.000
_cell.angle_alpha   90.00
_cell.angle_beta   90.00
_cell.angle_gamma   90.00
#
_symmetry.space_group_name_H-M   'P 1'
#
loop_
_entity.id
_entity.type
_entity.pdbx_description
1 polymer ?
#
loop_
_entity_poly.entity_id
_entity_poly.type
_entity_poly.pdbx_seq_one_letter_code
_entity_poly.pdbx_strand_id
1 'polypeptide(L)'
;NEEHEHIGIPGYLGVFTILIVGTILTYFAATIDMDWIFPGANTLVALLIAFTKMTFVMLFFMHVYWSSKLIWLSAIASFFWMAIMFAYTMQDYLTRSPGTFSS
;
A
#
# COMPACT_ATOMS: atom_id res chain seq x y z
N ASN A 1 -36.98 9.80 -19.23
CA ASN A 1 -37.00 8.47 -18.59
C ASN A 1 -35.57 8.17 -18.23
N GLU A 2 -35.20 8.43 -16.98
CA GLU A 2 -33.82 8.45 -16.51
C GLU A 2 -33.38 6.99 -16.32
N GLU A 3 -32.51 6.51 -17.22
CA GLU A 3 -31.98 5.16 -17.16
C GLU A 3 -30.95 5.09 -16.02
N HIS A 4 -31.42 4.62 -14.86
CA HIS A 4 -30.59 4.34 -13.71
C HIS A 4 -29.62 3.20 -14.04
N GLU A 5 -28.42 3.57 -14.49
CA GLU A 5 -27.27 2.69 -14.67
C GLU A 5 -26.82 2.17 -13.29
N HIS A 6 -27.53 1.17 -12.80
CA HIS A 6 -27.19 0.45 -11.58
C HIS A 6 -25.96 -0.42 -11.86
N ILE A 7 -24.78 0.19 -11.67
CA ILE A 7 -23.52 -0.53 -11.43
C ILE A 7 -23.80 -1.73 -10.50
N GLY A 8 -23.67 -2.93 -11.07
CA GLY A 8 -24.16 -4.16 -10.45
C GLY A 8 -23.55 -4.43 -9.08
N ILE A 9 -24.42 -4.80 -8.14
CA ILE A 9 -24.14 -5.37 -6.82
C ILE A 9 -22.95 -6.38 -6.78
N PRO A 10 -22.67 -7.23 -7.79
CA PRO A 10 -21.54 -8.16 -7.72
C PRO A 10 -20.16 -7.51 -7.56
N GLY A 11 -19.93 -6.30 -8.09
CA GLY A 11 -18.64 -5.61 -7.96
C GLY A 11 -18.34 -5.22 -6.51
N TYR A 12 -19.35 -4.74 -5.78
CA TYR A 12 -19.21 -4.31 -4.39
C TYR A 12 -18.94 -5.49 -3.44
N LEU A 13 -19.58 -6.65 -3.71
CA LEU A 13 -19.38 -7.87 -2.93
C LEU A 13 -17.98 -8.48 -3.11
N GLY A 14 -17.42 -8.44 -4.32
CA GLY A 14 -16.04 -8.88 -4.57
C GLY A 14 -15.02 -8.09 -3.73
N VAL A 15 -15.22 -6.78 -3.63
CA VAL A 15 -14.32 -5.90 -2.88
C VAL A 15 -14.51 -6.04 -1.37
N PHE A 16 -15.76 -6.18 -0.89
CA PHE A 16 -16.04 -6.47 0.52
C PHE A 16 -15.33 -7.76 0.97
N THR A 17 -15.33 -8.78 0.12
CA THR A 17 -14.63 -10.05 0.38
C THR A 17 -13.12 -9.85 0.45
N ILE A 18 -12.53 -9.08 -0.46
CA ILE A 18 -11.09 -8.74 -0.45
C ILE A 18 -10.69 -7.98 0.83
N LEU A 19 -11.56 -7.07 1.30
CA LEU A 19 -11.32 -6.25 2.49
C LEU A 19 -11.34 -7.09 3.77
N ILE A 20 -12.28 -8.04 3.85
CA ILE A 20 -12.32 -9.01 4.94
C ILE A 20 -11.09 -9.91 4.90
N VAL A 21 -10.73 -10.45 3.74
CA VAL A 21 -9.53 -11.29 3.59
C VAL A 21 -8.26 -10.53 3.98
N GLY A 22 -8.10 -9.27 3.55
CA GLY A 22 -6.98 -8.43 3.94
C GLY A 22 -6.92 -8.15 5.44
N THR A 23 -8.07 -7.95 6.09
CA THR A 23 -8.15 -7.72 7.54
C THR A 23 -7.80 -8.99 8.32
N ILE A 24 -8.28 -10.15 7.85
CA ILE A 24 -7.95 -11.46 8.41
C ILE A 24 -6.44 -11.74 8.25
N LEU A 25 -5.88 -11.47 7.07
CA LEU A 25 -4.44 -11.61 6.83
C LEU A 25 -3.59 -10.73 7.74
N THR A 26 -3.97 -9.46 7.94
CA THR A 26 -3.27 -8.57 8.88
C THR A 26 -3.39 -9.06 10.32
N TYR A 27 -4.58 -9.53 10.71
CA TYR A 27 -4.79 -10.11 12.04
C TYR A 27 -3.89 -11.34 12.26
N PHE A 28 -3.85 -12.27 11.29
CA PHE A 28 -2.98 -13.43 11.37
C PHE A 28 -1.48 -13.08 11.34
N ALA A 29 -1.07 -12.11 10.52
CA ALA A 29 0.31 -11.63 10.51
C ALA A 29 0.71 -11.05 11.87
N ALA A 30 -0.17 -10.28 12.51
CA ALA A 30 0.05 -9.77 13.86
C ALA A 30 0.15 -10.88 14.92
N THR A 31 -0.48 -12.04 14.70
CA THR A 31 -0.39 -13.20 15.62
C THR A 31 0.86 -14.05 15.43
N ILE A 32 1.59 -13.88 14.32
CA ILE A 32 2.85 -14.60 14.08
C ILE A 32 4.01 -13.65 14.40
N ASP A 33 4.57 -13.81 15.59
CA ASP A 33 5.81 -13.13 15.96
C ASP A 33 6.98 -13.71 15.16
N MET A 34 7.32 -13.05 14.05
CA MET A 34 8.57 -13.27 13.29
C MET A 34 9.78 -12.61 13.97
N ASP A 35 9.80 -12.55 15.30
CA ASP A 35 10.81 -11.89 16.11
C ASP A 35 12.18 -12.60 16.10
N TRP A 36 12.27 -13.76 15.44
CA TRP A 36 13.46 -14.59 15.38
C TRP A 36 14.49 -14.17 14.31
N ILE A 37 14.12 -13.33 13.34
CA ILE A 37 14.98 -13.00 12.18
C ILE A 37 15.61 -11.59 12.23
N PHE A 38 14.87 -10.58 12.71
CA PHE A 38 15.36 -9.21 12.84
C PHE A 38 14.39 -8.40 13.73
N PRO A 39 14.86 -7.48 14.59
CA PRO A 39 13.98 -6.58 15.33
C PRO A 39 13.17 -5.72 14.34
N GLY A 40 11.85 -5.89 14.34
CA GLY A 40 10.92 -5.16 13.47
C GLY A 40 10.43 -5.89 12.22
N ALA A 41 10.77 -7.17 12.02
CA ALA A 41 10.27 -7.97 10.89
C ALA A 41 8.73 -8.05 10.85
N ASN A 42 8.09 -8.12 12.02
CA ASN A 42 6.63 -8.14 12.12
C ASN A 42 6.00 -6.84 11.56
N THR A 43 6.60 -5.68 11.87
CA THR A 43 6.19 -4.37 11.34
C THR A 43 6.33 -4.29 9.82
N LEU A 44 7.41 -4.85 9.27
CA LEU A 44 7.68 -4.84 7.84
C LEU A 44 6.66 -5.70 7.07
N VAL A 45 6.32 -6.88 7.60
CA VAL A 45 5.26 -7.75 7.07
C VAL A 45 3.89 -7.09 7.16
N ALA A 46 3.56 -6.48 8.30
CA ALA A 46 2.31 -5.75 8.48
C ALA A 46 2.17 -4.59 7.49
N LEU A 47 3.25 -3.83 7.25
CA LEU A 47 3.30 -2.77 6.24
C LEU A 47 3.09 -3.31 4.83
N LEU A 48 3.75 -4.41 4.46
CA LEU A 48 3.62 -5.04 3.15
C LEU A 48 2.16 -5.44 2.87
N ILE A 49 1.52 -6.11 3.84
CA ILE A 49 0.11 -6.52 3.73
C ILE A 49 -0.81 -5.30 3.64
N ALA A 50 -0.57 -4.27 4.46
CA ALA A 50 -1.33 -3.03 4.41
C ALA A 50 -1.23 -2.37 3.03
N PHE A 51 -0.04 -2.37 2.44
CA PHE A 51 0.22 -1.80 1.11
C PHE A 51 -0.48 -2.58 -0.01
N THR A 52 -0.46 -3.92 0.05
CA THR A 52 -1.20 -4.79 -0.88
C THR A 52 -2.70 -4.53 -0.80
N LYS A 53 -3.26 -4.44 0.42
CA LYS A 53 -4.68 -4.10 0.63
C LYS A 53 -5.01 -2.76 0.01
N MET A 54 -4.20 -1.73 0.30
CA MET A 54 -4.44 -0.37 -0.18
C MET A 54 -4.43 -0.28 -1.70
N THR A 55 -3.52 -1.01 -2.36
CA THR A 55 -3.43 -1.10 -3.83
C THR A 55 -4.69 -1.72 -4.43
N PHE A 56 -5.18 -2.82 -3.87
CA PHE A 56 -6.43 -3.44 -4.31
C PHE A 56 -7.64 -2.52 -4.11
N VAL A 57 -7.73 -1.82 -2.97
CA VAL A 57 -8.79 -0.82 -2.76
C VAL A 57 -8.70 0.29 -3.81
N MET A 58 -7.53 0.82 -4.12
CA MET A 58 -7.42 1.88 -5.13
C MET A 58 -7.81 1.40 -6.54
N LEU A 59 -7.37 0.21 -6.96
CA LEU A 59 -7.65 -0.32 -8.30
C LEU A 59 -9.15 -0.61 -8.52
N PHE A 60 -9.83 -1.15 -7.50
CA PHE A 60 -11.22 -1.62 -7.62
C PHE A 60 -12.26 -0.65 -7.05
N PHE A 61 -12.03 -0.06 -5.85
CA PHE A 61 -12.98 0.83 -5.17
C PHE A 61 -13.04 2.22 -5.81
N MET A 62 -11.91 2.73 -6.33
CA MET A 62 -11.84 3.97 -7.09
C MET A 62 -12.05 3.79 -8.60
N HIS A 63 -12.53 2.61 -9.02
CA HIS A 63 -12.81 2.28 -10.42
C HIS A 63 -11.67 2.62 -11.39
N VAL A 64 -10.43 2.68 -10.90
CA VAL A 64 -9.25 3.14 -11.66
C VAL A 64 -9.00 2.23 -12.85
N TYR A 65 -9.30 0.93 -12.71
CA TYR A 65 -9.15 -0.05 -13.79
C TYR A 65 -10.12 0.16 -14.97
N TRP A 66 -11.33 0.69 -14.73
CA TRP A 66 -12.30 1.01 -15.80
C TRP A 66 -12.30 2.48 -16.19
N SER A 67 -11.67 3.33 -15.38
CA SER A 67 -11.61 4.76 -15.64
C SER A 67 -10.48 5.13 -16.61
N SER A 68 -10.60 6.32 -17.19
CA SER A 68 -9.76 6.79 -18.29
C SER A 68 -8.26 6.75 -17.95
N LYS A 69 -7.41 6.54 -18.98
CA LYS A 69 -5.95 6.38 -18.85
C LYS A 69 -5.25 7.49 -18.05
N LEU A 70 -5.89 8.66 -17.88
CA LEU A 70 -5.41 9.75 -17.03
C LEU A 70 -5.18 9.32 -15.56
N ILE A 71 -6.08 8.51 -14.98
CA ILE A 71 -6.01 8.16 -13.55
C ILE A 71 -4.89 7.16 -13.30
N TRP A 72 -4.68 6.23 -14.24
CA TRP A 72 -3.54 5.31 -14.18
C TRP A 72 -2.20 6.04 -14.28
N LEU A 73 -2.10 7.04 -15.15
CA LEU A 73 -0.90 7.88 -15.27
C LEU A 73 -0.62 8.66 -13.99
N SER A 74 -1.64 9.24 -13.36
CA SER A 74 -1.50 9.94 -12.09
C SER A 74 -1.05 9.02 -10.96
N ALA A 75 -1.60 7.80 -10.87
CA ALA A 75 -1.22 6.83 -9.83
C ALA A 75 0.27 6.45 -9.93
N ILE A 76 0.76 6.22 -11.15
CA ILE A 76 2.18 5.92 -11.38
C ILE A 76 3.04 7.14 -11.10
N ALA A 77 2.61 8.35 -11.49
CA ALA A 77 3.34 9.57 -11.19
C ALA A 77 3.53 9.78 -9.68
N SER A 78 2.49 9.53 -8.87
CA SER A 78 2.57 9.62 -7.42
C SER A 78 3.54 8.59 -6.82
N PHE A 79 3.50 7.34 -7.31
CA PHE A 79 4.43 6.29 -6.89
C PHE A 79 5.88 6.59 -7.27
N PHE A 80 6.09 7.04 -8.50
CA PHE A 80 7.39 7.44 -9.01
C PHE A 80 7.97 8.59 -8.19
N TRP A 81 7.16 9.61 -7.89
CA TRP A 81 7.55 10.73 -7.05
C TRP A 81 7.91 10.30 -5.62
N MET A 82 7.08 9.45 -4.99
CA MET A 82 7.34 8.88 -3.67
C MET A 82 8.66 8.10 -3.63
N ALA A 83 8.91 7.25 -4.64
CA ALA A 83 10.13 6.46 -4.72
C ALA A 83 11.40 7.33 -4.79
N ILE A 84 11.35 8.44 -5.55
CA ILE A 84 12.45 9.40 -5.64
C ILE A 84 12.70 10.07 -4.28
N MET A 85 11.64 10.50 -3.58
CA MET A 85 11.78 11.11 -2.26
C MET A 85 12.42 10.13 -1.26
N PHE A 86 11.97 8.88 -1.24
CA PHE A 86 12.57 7.84 -0.39
C PHE A 86 14.05 7.60 -0.70
N ALA A 87 14.41 7.55 -1.99
CA ALA A 87 15.79 7.39 -2.42
C ALA A 87 16.66 8.58 -1.97
N TYR A 88 16.14 9.81 -2.06
CA TYR A 88 16.84 11.00 -1.57
C TYR A 88 16.99 11.01 -0.05
N THR A 89 15.94 10.68 0.69
CA THR A 89 16.01 10.58 2.16
C THR A 89 17.05 9.56 2.59
N MET A 90 17.06 8.36 2.00
CA MET A 90 18.07 7.35 2.33
C MET A 90 19.48 7.81 1.98
N GLN A 91 19.68 8.46 0.84
CA GLN A 91 20.97 9.05 0.48
C GLN A 91 21.42 10.11 1.49
N ASP A 92 20.51 10.97 1.97
CA ASP A 92 20.80 11.98 2.99
C ASP A 92 21.21 11.33 4.31
N TYR A 93 20.46 10.33 4.78
CA TYR A 93 20.79 9.54 5.98
C TYR A 93 22.15 8.84 5.88
N LEU A 94 22.47 8.25 4.71
CA LEU A 94 23.73 7.54 4.48
C LEU A 94 24.92 8.50 4.32
N THR A 95 24.69 9.68 3.75
CA THR A 95 25.72 10.71 3.58
C THR A 95 26.02 11.44 4.89
N ARG A 96 25.09 11.39 5.86
CA ARG A 96 25.29 11.90 7.20
C ARG A 96 26.30 11.03 7.94
N SER A 97 27.58 11.36 7.77
CA SER A 97 28.68 10.84 8.59
C SER A 97 28.30 10.96 10.07
N PRO A 98 28.31 9.87 10.86
CA PRO A 98 28.18 9.97 12.30
C PRO A 98 29.39 10.76 12.76
N GLY A 99 29.19 12.05 13.03
CA GLY A 99 30.23 12.92 13.56
C GLY A 99 30.80 12.24 14.79
N THR A 100 32.03 11.74 14.67
CA THR A 100 32.82 11.31 15.81
C THR A 100 33.07 12.56 16.63
N PHE A 101 32.14 12.88 17.54
CA PHE A 101 32.43 13.73 18.69
C PHE A 101 33.34 12.92 19.61
N SER A 102 34.58 12.69 19.17
CA SER A 102 35.66 12.16 20.00
C SER A 102 36.57 13.32 20.36
N SER A 103 36.30 13.86 21.56
CA SER A 103 37.08 14.82 22.37
C SER A 103 37.27 16.23 21.82
#